data_AF-A0AA48H277-F1
#
_entry.id   AF-A0AA48H277-F1
#
_cell.length_a   1.000
_cell.length_b   1.000
_cell.length_c   1.000
_cell.angle_alpha   90.00
_cell.angle_beta   90.00
_cell.angle_gamma   90.00
#
_symmetry.space_group_name_H-M   'P 1'
#
loop_
_entity.id
_entity.type
_entity.pdbx_description
1 polymer ?
#
loop_
_entity_poly.entity_id
_entity_poly.type
_entity_poly.pdbx_seq_one_letter_code
_entity_poly.pdbx_strand_id
1 'polypeptide(L)'
;MIRLTPRALAASAIAASALVLGTAPAFAQGNAPDPRFETFTPSNAPIDHTIDYSIWDEAMKNLVISMGPSLRETAGAPPSSFGTRRQYGHVSRYRLEGSRIMFSFLDADIISSFTEYRQDLERTADLVDIQSLSRNEQLAYWINLHNVAMIEQIANAWPVRQPREIKIDGVPLDEARFITVEGIALSPRDIREKIVFANWRNPKVIYGFWRGEIGGPSIQREAFNADNVARLLDRGARDFVNSLRGTQKQGSTLEVSELFRDVAPYYFPNFEADLRAHLTEYADEETKALLTGTDRIETTVSEYDIADLAGGVREPTYQNIQSADGTQVSFRIPQSMTQLLQQREEKFQRIIREGRTGTVTFSNISLPGDPEDKEEVE
;
A
#
# COMPACT_ATOMS: atom_id res chain seq x y z
N MET A 1 -8.87 -3.52 -66.74
CA MET A 1 -10.29 -3.56 -67.16
C MET A 1 -11.06 -4.00 -65.93
N ILE A 2 -11.85 -3.18 -65.24
CA ILE A 2 -13.08 -2.52 -65.69
C ILE A 2 -13.21 -1.16 -64.96
N ARG A 3 -13.56 -0.12 -65.72
CA ARG A 3 -14.02 1.19 -65.25
C ARG A 3 -15.55 1.18 -65.21
N LEU A 4 -16.17 1.89 -64.26
CA LEU A 4 -17.05 3.04 -64.54
C LEU A 4 -17.56 3.68 -63.24
N THR A 5 -17.73 4.99 -63.35
CA THR A 5 -17.85 6.04 -62.33
C THR A 5 -19.33 6.49 -62.16
N PRO A 6 -19.69 7.68 -61.64
CA PRO A 6 -20.36 7.84 -60.35
C PRO A 6 -21.76 8.48 -60.48
N ARG A 7 -22.46 8.67 -59.36
CA ARG A 7 -23.62 9.58 -59.27
C ARG A 7 -23.46 10.55 -58.10
N ALA A 8 -23.28 11.83 -58.42
CA ALA A 8 -23.66 12.97 -57.60
C ALA A 8 -25.21 13.09 -57.63
N LEU A 9 -25.97 13.80 -56.79
CA LEU A 9 -25.82 15.07 -56.07
C LEU A 9 -27.03 15.12 -55.10
N ALA A 10 -26.90 15.75 -53.92
CA ALA A 10 -27.85 16.75 -53.42
C ALA A 10 -27.50 17.16 -51.97
N ALA A 11 -27.22 18.44 -51.81
CA ALA A 11 -27.10 19.14 -50.54
C ALA A 11 -28.47 19.44 -49.93
N SER A 12 -28.56 19.57 -48.61
CA SER A 12 -29.36 20.61 -47.93
C SER A 12 -29.11 20.69 -46.42
N ALA A 13 -28.96 21.95 -45.99
CA ALA A 13 -29.40 22.57 -44.74
C ALA A 13 -28.74 22.21 -43.39
N ILE A 14 -27.74 23.05 -43.08
CA ILE A 14 -27.53 23.82 -41.84
C ILE A 14 -28.66 23.69 -40.78
N ALA A 15 -28.30 23.17 -39.61
CA ALA A 15 -28.90 23.55 -38.33
C ALA A 15 -27.75 23.81 -37.34
N ALA A 16 -27.60 25.08 -36.95
CA ALA A 16 -26.68 25.51 -35.91
C ALA A 16 -27.29 25.16 -34.55
N SER A 17 -26.63 24.28 -33.80
CA SER A 17 -26.91 24.06 -32.39
C SER A 17 -25.80 24.70 -31.56
N ALA A 18 -26.21 25.61 -30.69
CA ALA A 18 -25.36 26.43 -29.83
C ALA A 18 -24.46 25.54 -28.96
N LEU A 19 -23.15 25.80 -29.03
CA LEU A 19 -22.16 25.27 -28.10
C LEU A 19 -22.37 25.98 -26.76
N VAL A 20 -22.99 25.29 -25.80
CA VAL A 20 -22.92 25.69 -24.39
C VAL A 20 -21.52 25.34 -23.93
N LEU A 21 -20.67 26.35 -23.76
CA LEU A 21 -19.39 26.25 -23.06
C LEU A 21 -19.69 25.99 -21.57
N GLY A 22 -19.89 24.72 -21.23
CA GLY A 22 -19.84 24.27 -19.85
C GLY A 22 -18.40 24.30 -19.38
N THR A 23 -18.11 25.12 -18.38
CA THR A 23 -16.85 25.06 -17.63
C THR A 23 -16.82 23.76 -16.83
N ALA A 24 -16.21 22.72 -17.41
CA ALA A 24 -15.87 21.50 -16.69
C ALA A 24 -14.86 21.83 -15.58
N PRO A 25 -14.97 21.22 -14.40
CA PRO A 25 -13.99 21.42 -13.33
C PRO A 25 -12.62 20.92 -13.79
N ALA A 26 -11.58 21.69 -13.46
CA ALA A 26 -10.19 21.42 -13.78
C ALA A 26 -9.63 20.27 -12.94
N PHE A 27 -9.99 19.02 -13.30
CA PHE A 27 -9.35 17.80 -12.80
C PHE A 27 -9.19 16.81 -13.96
N ALA A 28 -8.48 17.22 -15.01
CA ALA A 28 -8.14 16.34 -16.14
C ALA A 28 -6.84 16.79 -16.84
N GLN A 29 -5.83 17.19 -16.07
CA GLN A 29 -4.46 17.33 -16.58
C GLN A 29 -3.57 16.36 -15.80
N GLY A 30 -3.29 15.19 -16.38
CA GLY A 30 -2.34 14.27 -15.77
C GLY A 30 -2.33 12.81 -16.22
N ASN A 31 -2.91 12.43 -17.36
CA ASN A 31 -2.84 11.04 -17.85
C ASN A 31 -2.66 10.94 -19.37
N ALA A 32 -1.77 11.74 -19.95
CA ALA A 32 -1.21 11.39 -21.25
C ALA A 32 -0.22 10.23 -21.06
N PRO A 33 -0.21 9.20 -21.94
CA PRO A 33 0.82 8.17 -21.94
C PRO A 33 2.18 8.86 -22.06
N ASP A 34 3.08 8.62 -21.10
CA ASP A 34 4.46 9.09 -21.18
C ASP A 34 5.27 7.96 -21.84
N PRO A 35 5.80 8.17 -23.06
CA PRO A 35 6.45 7.12 -23.86
C PRO A 35 7.60 6.41 -23.15
N ARG A 36 8.18 7.03 -22.10
CA ARG A 36 9.25 6.44 -21.32
C ARG A 36 8.81 5.19 -20.55
N PHE A 37 7.52 5.09 -20.18
CA PHE A 37 7.00 3.94 -19.43
C PHE A 37 6.41 2.84 -20.32
N GLU A 38 6.30 3.07 -21.63
CA GLU A 38 5.83 2.03 -22.58
C GLU A 38 6.75 0.81 -22.59
N THR A 39 8.04 1.00 -22.26
CA THR A 39 9.00 -0.11 -22.10
C THR A 39 8.58 -1.10 -21.00
N PHE A 40 7.77 -0.69 -20.02
CA PHE A 40 7.33 -1.56 -18.92
C PHE A 40 5.94 -2.18 -19.16
N THR A 41 5.41 -2.08 -20.38
CA THR A 41 4.15 -2.74 -20.72
C THR A 41 4.36 -4.26 -20.82
N PRO A 42 3.55 -5.08 -20.12
CA PRO A 42 3.71 -6.53 -20.13
C PRO A 42 3.58 -7.13 -21.54
N SER A 43 4.44 -8.10 -21.84
CA SER A 43 4.45 -8.85 -23.09
C SER A 43 3.24 -9.79 -23.18
N ASN A 44 2.78 -10.06 -24.41
CA ASN A 44 1.72 -11.03 -24.68
C ASN A 44 2.24 -12.49 -24.77
N ALA A 45 3.54 -12.71 -24.54
CA ALA A 45 4.18 -14.02 -24.59
C ALA A 45 5.03 -14.22 -23.32
N PRO A 46 4.41 -14.65 -22.20
CA PRO A 46 5.11 -14.77 -20.93
C PRO A 46 6.11 -15.95 -20.91
N ILE A 47 7.16 -15.82 -20.11
CA ILE A 47 8.16 -16.84 -19.79
C ILE A 47 7.99 -17.29 -18.34
N ASP A 48 8.31 -18.55 -18.08
CA ASP A 48 8.25 -19.18 -16.75
C ASP A 48 9.58 -19.00 -15.99
N HIS A 49 9.98 -17.75 -15.78
CA HIS A 49 11.10 -17.42 -14.90
C HIS A 49 10.55 -16.78 -13.62
N THR A 50 11.23 -17.02 -12.50
CA THR A 50 10.85 -16.53 -11.18
C THR A 50 12.02 -15.82 -10.52
N ILE A 51 11.76 -14.77 -9.76
CA ILE A 51 12.75 -14.06 -8.96
C ILE A 51 12.70 -14.59 -7.52
N ASP A 52 13.88 -14.82 -6.92
CA ASP A 52 13.96 -15.29 -5.53
C ASP A 52 13.87 -14.13 -4.54
N TYR A 53 12.75 -14.05 -3.83
CA TYR A 53 12.50 -13.04 -2.79
C TYR A 53 12.74 -13.56 -1.36
N SER A 54 13.36 -14.72 -1.18
CA SER A 54 13.49 -15.41 0.13
C SER A 54 14.18 -14.56 1.21
N ILE A 55 15.25 -13.85 0.86
CA ILE A 55 15.98 -12.96 1.78
C ILE A 55 15.06 -11.84 2.28
N TRP A 56 14.30 -11.24 1.37
CA TRP A 56 13.35 -10.19 1.73
C TRP A 56 12.17 -10.72 2.52
N ASP A 57 11.65 -11.89 2.16
CA ASP A 57 10.60 -12.57 2.90
C ASP A 57 11.00 -12.82 4.37
N GLU A 58 12.24 -13.26 4.61
CA GLU A 58 12.77 -13.42 5.96
C GLU A 58 12.89 -12.07 6.70
N ALA A 59 13.39 -11.02 6.02
CA ALA A 59 13.45 -9.68 6.59
C ALA A 59 12.04 -9.19 7.01
N MET A 60 11.04 -9.34 6.15
CA MET A 60 9.66 -8.90 6.40
C MET A 60 9.01 -9.64 7.58
N LYS A 61 9.25 -10.95 7.71
CA LYS A 61 8.75 -11.75 8.84
C LYS A 61 9.26 -11.26 10.20
N ASN A 62 10.48 -10.75 10.23
CA ASN A 62 11.13 -10.25 11.45
C ASN A 62 10.86 -8.76 11.70
N LEU A 63 10.69 -7.96 10.65
CA LEU A 63 10.53 -6.51 10.74
C LEU A 63 9.09 -6.05 10.98
N VAL A 64 8.11 -6.76 10.42
CA VAL A 64 6.71 -6.31 10.38
C VAL A 64 5.88 -6.91 11.51
N ILE A 65 5.35 -6.08 12.40
CA ILE A 65 4.40 -6.50 13.45
C ILE A 65 2.96 -6.21 13.01
N SER A 66 2.14 -7.26 12.87
CA SER A 66 0.70 -7.10 12.65
C SER A 66 -0.03 -6.73 13.94
N MET A 67 -0.94 -5.76 13.90
CA MET A 67 -1.84 -5.41 15.01
C MET A 67 -3.11 -6.27 15.06
N GLY A 68 -3.23 -7.28 14.17
CA GLY A 68 -4.40 -8.15 14.07
C GLY A 68 -5.61 -7.47 13.43
N PRO A 69 -6.71 -8.21 13.23
CA PRO A 69 -7.91 -7.70 12.57
C PRO A 69 -8.49 -6.50 13.33
N SER A 70 -9.13 -5.58 12.60
CA SER A 70 -9.81 -4.45 13.22
C SER A 70 -10.93 -4.92 14.14
N LEU A 71 -11.03 -4.28 15.30
CA LEU A 71 -12.22 -4.40 16.16
C LEU A 71 -13.24 -3.30 15.88
N ARG A 72 -12.96 -2.44 14.89
CA ARG A 72 -13.74 -1.27 14.52
C ARG A 72 -14.00 -0.30 15.69
N GLU A 73 -13.04 -0.27 16.61
CA GLU A 73 -13.05 0.58 17.81
C GLU A 73 -11.81 1.46 17.84
N THR A 74 -12.02 2.74 18.17
CA THR A 74 -10.90 3.68 18.34
C THR A 74 -10.15 3.38 19.61
N ALA A 75 -8.83 3.40 19.53
CA ALA A 75 -8.01 3.26 20.72
C ALA A 75 -8.09 4.56 21.55
N GLY A 76 -8.39 4.46 22.85
CA GLY A 76 -8.51 5.62 23.76
C GLY A 76 -7.22 6.44 23.86
N ALA A 77 -7.25 7.61 24.51
CA ALA A 77 -6.03 8.41 24.66
C ALA A 77 -4.94 7.64 25.43
N PRO A 78 -3.66 7.66 24.98
CA PRO A 78 -2.58 7.03 25.73
C PRO A 78 -2.42 7.71 27.11
N PRO A 79 -2.02 6.96 28.16
CA PRO A 79 -1.80 7.54 29.47
C PRO A 79 -0.68 8.58 29.41
N SER A 80 -0.86 9.71 30.10
CA SER A 80 0.18 10.74 30.18
C SER A 80 1.40 10.23 30.94
N SER A 81 2.61 10.47 30.42
CA SER A 81 3.84 10.24 31.17
C SER A 81 3.86 11.11 32.44
N PHE A 82 4.11 10.52 33.60
CA PHE A 82 4.21 11.26 34.86
C PHE A 82 5.30 12.36 34.77
N GLY A 83 4.96 13.57 35.18
CA GLY A 83 5.92 14.67 35.36
C GLY A 83 6.31 15.47 34.11
N THR A 84 5.82 15.14 32.90
CA THR A 84 6.02 15.99 31.71
C THR A 84 4.76 16.05 30.84
N ARG A 85 4.55 17.16 30.11
CA ARG A 85 3.49 17.27 29.09
C ARG A 85 3.88 16.62 27.75
N ARG A 86 5.08 16.02 27.63
CA ARG A 86 5.53 15.38 26.40
C ARG A 86 4.94 13.98 26.31
N GLN A 87 4.31 13.68 25.17
CA GLN A 87 3.87 12.34 24.83
C GLN A 87 4.91 11.68 23.94
N TYR A 88 5.29 10.45 24.28
CA TYR A 88 6.15 9.59 23.48
C TYR A 88 5.29 8.47 22.88
N GLY A 89 5.68 7.98 21.70
CA GLY A 89 4.95 6.94 20.98
C GLY A 89 3.74 7.43 20.19
N HIS A 90 2.81 6.51 19.98
CA HIS A 90 1.61 6.69 19.17
C HIS A 90 0.48 7.37 19.92
N VAL A 91 -0.01 8.47 19.34
CA VAL A 91 -1.21 9.19 19.82
C VAL A 91 -2.41 8.98 18.90
N SER A 92 -2.19 8.40 17.72
CA SER A 92 -3.25 8.09 16.76
C SER A 92 -4.35 7.22 17.38
N ARG A 93 -5.60 7.54 17.02
CA ARG A 93 -6.78 6.71 17.33
C ARG A 93 -6.76 5.36 16.58
N TYR A 94 -5.97 5.24 15.51
CA TYR A 94 -5.82 4.04 14.69
C TYR A 94 -4.54 3.24 15.02
N ARG A 95 -3.85 3.58 16.12
CA ARG A 95 -2.57 2.94 16.47
C ARG A 95 -2.62 1.42 16.67
N LEU A 96 -3.79 0.83 16.87
CA LEU A 96 -4.00 -0.62 16.98
C LEU A 96 -4.55 -1.26 15.69
N GLU A 97 -4.51 -0.54 14.56
CA GLU A 97 -4.96 -1.01 13.25
C GLU A 97 -3.77 -1.30 12.32
N GLY A 98 -3.91 -2.29 11.43
CA GLY A 98 -2.94 -2.61 10.38
C GLY A 98 -1.60 -3.19 10.87
N SER A 99 -0.52 -2.93 10.13
CA SER A 99 0.84 -3.40 10.45
C SER A 99 1.78 -2.26 10.88
N ARG A 100 2.83 -2.58 11.64
CA ARG A 100 3.91 -1.65 12.04
C ARG A 100 5.29 -2.20 11.68
N ILE A 101 6.23 -1.30 11.43
CA ILE A 101 7.66 -1.60 11.24
C ILE A 101 8.48 -1.18 12.46
N MET A 102 9.53 -1.94 12.75
CA MET A 102 10.42 -1.72 13.89
C MET A 102 11.58 -0.74 13.59
N PHE A 103 11.31 0.43 12.99
CA PHE A 103 12.36 1.37 12.55
C PHE A 103 13.34 1.77 13.65
N SER A 104 12.89 1.88 14.90
CA SER A 104 13.75 2.25 16.04
C SER A 104 14.87 1.26 16.35
N PHE A 105 14.81 0.04 15.83
CA PHE A 105 15.80 -1.02 16.04
C PHE A 105 16.72 -1.24 14.83
N LEU A 106 16.54 -0.48 13.76
CA LEU A 106 17.39 -0.59 12.58
C LEU A 106 18.66 0.24 12.80
N ASP A 107 19.80 -0.44 12.76
CA ASP A 107 21.10 0.20 12.72
C ASP A 107 21.55 0.48 11.29
N ALA A 108 22.70 1.14 11.14
CA ALA A 108 23.21 1.53 9.82
C ALA A 108 23.50 0.33 8.91
N ASP A 109 23.92 -0.80 9.47
CA ASP A 109 24.27 -2.00 8.71
C ASP A 109 23.00 -2.66 8.15
N ILE A 110 21.95 -2.76 8.97
CA ILE A 110 20.64 -3.26 8.51
C ILE A 110 20.05 -2.31 7.45
N ILE A 111 20.15 -0.99 7.64
CA ILE A 111 19.65 -0.03 6.65
C ILE A 111 20.44 -0.16 5.33
N SER A 112 21.76 -0.32 5.39
CA SER A 112 22.60 -0.58 4.21
C SER A 112 22.16 -1.84 3.46
N SER A 113 21.77 -2.91 4.18
CA SER A 113 21.28 -4.14 3.54
C SER A 113 20.00 -3.92 2.73
N PHE A 114 19.13 -2.98 3.13
CA PHE A 114 17.94 -2.63 2.34
C PHE A 114 18.31 -1.85 1.08
N THR A 115 19.31 -0.96 1.16
CA THR A 115 19.86 -0.28 -0.02
C THR A 115 20.45 -1.28 -1.00
N GLU A 116 21.25 -2.23 -0.52
CA GLU A 116 21.83 -3.29 -1.36
C GLU A 116 20.76 -4.13 -2.02
N TYR A 117 19.74 -4.56 -1.27
CA TYR A 117 18.63 -5.35 -1.79
C TYR A 117 17.80 -4.59 -2.84
N ARG A 118 17.48 -3.30 -2.61
CA ARG A 118 16.80 -2.46 -3.61
C ARG A 118 17.63 -2.40 -4.90
N GLN A 119 18.92 -2.11 -4.79
CA GLN A 119 19.81 -2.01 -5.95
C GLN A 119 19.95 -3.36 -6.68
N ASP A 120 19.80 -4.48 -5.97
CA ASP A 120 19.80 -5.80 -6.59
C ASP A 120 18.53 -6.06 -7.41
N LEU A 121 17.36 -5.67 -6.89
CA LEU A 121 16.12 -5.70 -7.67
C LEU A 121 16.18 -4.76 -8.89
N GLU A 122 16.82 -3.60 -8.77
CA GLU A 122 17.06 -2.70 -9.91
C GLU A 122 17.90 -3.38 -11.00
N ARG A 123 19.02 -4.01 -10.62
CA ARG A 123 19.90 -4.74 -11.54
C ARG A 123 19.25 -6.00 -12.11
N THR A 124 18.27 -6.59 -11.43
CA THR A 124 17.59 -7.80 -11.91
C THR A 124 16.90 -7.54 -13.27
N ALA A 125 16.41 -6.32 -13.51
CA ALA A 125 15.83 -5.94 -14.79
C ALA A 125 16.86 -5.86 -15.94
N ASP A 126 18.16 -5.72 -15.63
CA ASP A 126 19.23 -5.81 -16.65
C ASP A 126 19.57 -7.26 -17.01
N LEU A 127 19.17 -8.22 -16.18
CA LEU A 127 19.47 -9.65 -16.32
C LEU A 127 18.30 -10.46 -16.88
N VAL A 128 17.08 -10.06 -16.53
CA VAL A 128 15.83 -10.72 -16.90
C VAL A 128 14.88 -9.68 -17.49
N ASP A 129 14.30 -9.99 -18.64
CA ASP A 129 13.24 -9.20 -19.27
C ASP A 129 11.98 -9.28 -18.40
N ILE A 130 11.77 -8.26 -17.56
CA ILE A 130 10.67 -8.20 -16.61
C ILE A 130 9.33 -8.26 -17.34
N GLN A 131 9.20 -7.59 -18.48
CA GLN A 131 7.99 -7.49 -19.28
C GLN A 131 7.56 -8.85 -19.81
N SER A 132 8.52 -9.75 -20.03
CA SER A 132 8.26 -11.12 -20.45
C SER A 132 7.91 -12.08 -19.30
N LEU A 133 8.04 -11.72 -18.02
CA LEU A 133 7.65 -12.59 -16.91
C LEU A 133 6.12 -12.84 -16.87
N SER A 134 5.66 -13.82 -16.09
CA SER A 134 4.22 -13.95 -15.83
C SER A 134 3.66 -12.67 -15.18
N ARG A 135 2.39 -12.34 -15.42
CA ARG A 135 1.78 -11.10 -14.92
C ARG A 135 1.85 -10.98 -13.40
N ASN A 136 1.69 -12.09 -12.70
CA ASN A 136 1.82 -12.13 -11.24
C ASN A 136 3.26 -11.89 -10.78
N GLU A 137 4.25 -12.44 -11.48
CA GLU A 137 5.66 -12.21 -11.16
C GLU A 137 6.08 -10.75 -11.43
N GLN A 138 5.60 -10.16 -12.53
CA GLN A 138 5.79 -8.73 -12.82
C GLN A 138 5.20 -7.85 -11.71
N LEU A 139 3.98 -8.14 -11.29
CA LEU A 139 3.31 -7.39 -10.23
C LEU A 139 4.05 -7.53 -8.90
N ALA A 140 4.51 -8.74 -8.57
CA ALA A 140 5.32 -9.00 -7.39
C ALA A 140 6.63 -8.20 -7.40
N TYR A 141 7.34 -8.17 -8.52
CA TYR A 141 8.56 -7.39 -8.71
C TYR A 141 8.31 -5.90 -8.39
N TRP A 142 7.31 -5.29 -9.02
CA TRP A 142 7.03 -3.85 -8.84
C TRP A 142 6.59 -3.51 -7.42
N ILE A 143 5.77 -4.36 -6.80
CA ILE A 143 5.33 -4.16 -5.40
C ILE A 143 6.53 -4.27 -4.45
N ASN A 144 7.37 -5.29 -4.61
CA ASN A 144 8.54 -5.49 -3.76
C ASN A 144 9.54 -4.34 -3.91
N LEU A 145 9.89 -3.97 -5.14
CA LEU A 145 10.81 -2.86 -5.41
C LEU A 145 10.31 -1.55 -4.79
N HIS A 146 9.02 -1.23 -4.97
CA HIS A 146 8.40 -0.07 -4.33
C HIS A 146 8.49 -0.14 -2.81
N ASN A 147 8.08 -1.26 -2.21
CA ASN A 147 7.99 -1.38 -0.75
C ASN A 147 9.36 -1.35 -0.07
N VAL A 148 10.38 -1.99 -0.67
CA VAL A 148 11.76 -1.92 -0.18
C VAL A 148 12.27 -0.48 -0.23
N ALA A 149 12.07 0.22 -1.36
CA ALA A 149 12.49 1.60 -1.52
C ALA A 149 11.83 2.53 -0.48
N MET A 150 10.54 2.34 -0.21
CA MET A 150 9.84 3.09 0.83
C MET A 150 10.39 2.79 2.23
N ILE A 151 10.63 1.52 2.56
CA ILE A 151 11.18 1.12 3.87
C ILE A 151 12.59 1.69 4.07
N GLU A 152 13.46 1.56 3.06
CA GLU A 152 14.82 2.09 3.08
C GLU A 152 14.83 3.60 3.35
N GLN A 153 14.06 4.39 2.59
CA GLN A 153 14.09 5.86 2.72
C GLN A 153 13.46 6.32 4.04
N ILE A 154 12.40 5.66 4.51
CA ILE A 154 11.81 5.96 5.83
C ILE A 154 12.80 5.60 6.94
N ALA A 155 13.53 4.48 6.84
CA ALA A 155 14.53 4.10 7.82
C ALA A 155 15.68 5.13 7.88
N ASN A 156 16.17 5.59 6.72
CA ASN A 156 17.20 6.62 6.62
C ASN A 156 16.76 7.97 7.23
N ALA A 157 15.47 8.33 7.07
CA ALA A 157 14.92 9.56 7.62
C ALA A 157 14.49 9.45 9.10
N TRP A 158 14.53 8.26 9.70
CA TRP A 158 14.05 8.06 11.06
C TRP A 158 14.99 8.72 12.09
N PRO A 159 14.48 9.51 13.05
CA PRO A 159 13.09 9.64 13.47
C PRO A 159 12.28 10.70 12.72
N VAL A 160 11.09 10.31 12.23
CA VAL A 160 10.13 11.18 11.53
C VAL A 160 8.70 10.77 11.86
N ARG A 161 7.82 11.73 12.17
CA ARG A 161 6.43 11.44 12.56
C ARG A 161 5.51 11.13 11.39
N GLN A 162 5.71 11.80 10.25
CA GLN A 162 4.87 11.66 9.07
C GLN A 162 5.76 11.38 7.85
N PRO A 163 5.71 10.18 7.25
CA PRO A 163 6.55 9.83 6.10
C PRO A 163 6.40 10.76 4.91
N ARG A 164 5.21 11.35 4.70
CA ARG A 164 4.97 12.36 3.67
C ARG A 164 5.81 13.65 3.80
N GLU A 165 6.41 13.91 4.96
CA GLU A 165 7.30 15.06 5.17
C GLU A 165 8.73 14.80 4.69
N ILE A 166 9.08 13.53 4.42
CA ILE A 166 10.40 13.14 3.94
C ILE A 166 10.62 13.70 2.53
N LYS A 167 11.82 14.25 2.32
CA LYS A 167 12.27 14.77 1.03
C LYS A 167 13.63 14.21 0.66
N ILE A 168 13.80 13.90 -0.61
CA ILE A 168 15.08 13.53 -1.23
C ILE A 168 15.42 14.67 -2.18
N ASP A 169 16.56 15.32 -1.96
CA ASP A 169 17.02 16.49 -2.74
C ASP A 169 15.94 17.59 -2.91
N GLY A 170 15.12 17.78 -1.88
CA GLY A 170 14.05 18.79 -1.85
C GLY A 170 12.71 18.36 -2.46
N VAL A 171 12.65 17.17 -3.08
CA VAL A 171 11.43 16.58 -3.67
C VAL A 171 10.75 15.64 -2.67
N PRO A 172 9.41 15.64 -2.50
CA PRO A 172 8.72 14.69 -1.64
C PRO A 172 9.09 13.23 -1.96
N LEU A 173 9.26 12.38 -0.94
CA LEU A 173 9.71 10.99 -1.10
C LEU A 173 8.96 10.21 -2.19
N ASP A 174 7.62 10.31 -2.21
CA ASP A 174 6.77 9.59 -3.16
C ASP A 174 7.02 10.03 -4.63
N GLU A 175 7.50 11.26 -4.84
CA GLU A 175 7.75 11.86 -6.17
C GLU A 175 9.24 11.87 -6.56
N ALA A 176 10.13 11.63 -5.59
CA ALA A 176 11.57 11.63 -5.82
C ALA A 176 11.98 10.43 -6.69
N ARG A 177 12.75 10.69 -7.75
CA ARG A 177 13.23 9.66 -8.67
C ARG A 177 14.62 9.18 -8.27
N PHE A 178 14.67 8.14 -7.44
CA PHE A 178 15.91 7.55 -6.94
C PHE A 178 16.02 6.04 -7.25
N ILE A 179 14.96 5.45 -7.81
CA ILE A 179 14.94 4.06 -8.26
C ILE A 179 15.32 4.05 -9.73
N THR A 180 16.18 3.15 -10.19
CA THR A 180 16.53 3.05 -11.61
C THR A 180 16.30 1.64 -12.15
N VAL A 181 15.46 1.52 -13.17
CA VAL A 181 15.17 0.23 -13.83
C VAL A 181 15.37 0.42 -15.34
N GLU A 182 16.17 -0.44 -15.98
CA GLU A 182 16.51 -0.34 -17.40
C GLU A 182 17.03 1.06 -17.82
N GLY A 183 17.79 1.70 -16.94
CA GLY A 183 18.32 3.06 -17.15
C GLY A 183 17.28 4.19 -17.03
N ILE A 184 16.03 3.88 -16.66
CA ILE A 184 14.97 4.87 -16.43
C ILE A 184 14.88 5.17 -14.94
N ALA A 185 15.04 6.45 -14.58
CA ALA A 185 14.85 6.92 -13.21
C ALA A 185 13.34 7.03 -12.88
N LEU A 186 12.91 6.32 -11.84
CA LEU A 186 11.55 6.13 -11.37
C LEU A 186 11.40 6.65 -9.95
N SER A 187 10.22 7.20 -9.65
CA SER A 187 9.75 7.46 -8.29
C SER A 187 8.84 6.34 -7.80
N PRO A 188 8.64 6.19 -6.47
CA PRO A 188 7.62 5.27 -5.94
C PRO A 188 6.23 5.53 -6.56
N ARG A 189 5.87 6.80 -6.76
CA ARG A 189 4.64 7.17 -7.45
C ARG A 189 4.62 6.75 -8.92
N ASP A 190 5.72 6.90 -9.65
CA ASP A 190 5.82 6.46 -11.06
C ASP A 190 5.58 4.93 -11.16
N ILE A 191 6.16 4.12 -10.25
CA ILE A 191 5.92 2.67 -10.21
C ILE A 191 4.43 2.36 -10.04
N ARG A 192 3.75 3.02 -9.08
CA ARG A 192 2.32 2.80 -8.84
C ARG A 192 1.47 3.27 -10.01
N GLU A 193 1.57 4.54 -10.38
CA GLU A 193 0.60 5.20 -11.26
C GLU A 193 0.89 5.01 -12.75
N LYS A 194 2.16 4.97 -13.14
CA LYS A 194 2.58 4.95 -14.55
C LYS A 194 2.92 3.55 -15.06
N ILE A 195 3.26 2.63 -14.14
CA ILE A 195 3.54 1.24 -14.49
C ILE A 195 2.39 0.34 -14.05
N VAL A 196 2.12 0.22 -12.75
CA VAL A 196 1.16 -0.79 -12.28
C VAL A 196 -0.29 -0.39 -12.58
N PHE A 197 -0.73 0.82 -12.24
CA PHE A 197 -2.13 1.21 -12.48
C PHE A 197 -2.46 1.43 -13.96
N ALA A 198 -1.42 1.59 -14.80
CA ALA A 198 -1.58 1.67 -16.25
C ALA A 198 -1.81 0.29 -16.88
N ASN A 199 -1.21 -0.76 -16.32
CA ASN A 199 -1.17 -2.09 -16.92
C ASN A 199 -2.05 -3.13 -16.20
N TRP A 200 -2.42 -2.93 -14.94
CA TRP A 200 -3.30 -3.80 -14.16
C TRP A 200 -4.68 -3.16 -13.94
N ARG A 201 -5.76 -3.89 -14.23
CA ARG A 201 -7.14 -3.37 -14.18
C ARG A 201 -7.81 -3.61 -12.83
N ASN A 202 -7.41 -4.65 -12.12
CA ASN A 202 -8.00 -5.00 -10.84
C ASN A 202 -7.56 -4.00 -9.75
N PRO A 203 -8.50 -3.26 -9.12
CA PRO A 203 -8.18 -2.28 -8.08
C PRO A 203 -7.49 -2.88 -6.86
N LYS A 204 -7.50 -4.20 -6.66
CA LYS A 204 -6.86 -4.82 -5.49
C LYS A 204 -5.35 -4.59 -5.43
N VAL A 205 -4.69 -4.29 -6.56
CA VAL A 205 -3.25 -3.96 -6.59
C VAL A 205 -2.89 -2.78 -5.69
N ILE A 206 -3.83 -1.85 -5.41
CA ILE A 206 -3.58 -0.70 -4.52
C ILE A 206 -3.17 -1.15 -3.11
N TYR A 207 -3.59 -2.33 -2.67
CA TYR A 207 -3.31 -2.84 -1.33
C TYR A 207 -1.91 -3.45 -1.18
N GLY A 208 -1.19 -3.62 -2.29
CA GLY A 208 0.21 -4.07 -2.27
C GLY A 208 1.19 -2.96 -1.93
N PHE A 209 0.83 -1.70 -2.19
CA PHE A 209 1.73 -0.56 -2.08
C PHE A 209 1.64 0.14 -0.73
N TRP A 210 2.68 0.01 0.08
CA TRP A 210 2.76 0.63 1.40
C TRP A 210 3.52 1.96 1.36
N ARG A 211 2.92 3.02 1.91
CA ARG A 211 3.48 4.39 1.88
C ARG A 211 4.07 4.88 3.21
N GLY A 212 4.17 4.01 4.20
CA GLY A 212 4.71 4.40 5.51
C GLY A 212 3.69 4.85 6.55
N GLU A 213 2.46 5.16 6.15
CA GLU A 213 1.47 5.80 7.03
C GLU A 213 0.50 4.79 7.63
N ILE A 214 0.04 5.05 8.87
CA ILE A 214 -0.98 4.21 9.51
C ILE A 214 -2.27 4.23 8.70
N GLY A 215 -2.65 5.34 8.08
CA GLY A 215 -3.91 5.48 7.34
C GLY A 215 -3.98 4.72 6.02
N GLY A 216 -2.87 4.18 5.50
CA GLY A 216 -2.82 3.45 4.23
C GLY A 216 -2.97 1.92 4.37
N PRO A 217 -2.90 1.15 3.27
CA PRO A 217 -2.90 -0.31 3.31
C PRO A 217 -1.77 -0.86 4.17
N SER A 218 -1.96 -2.03 4.77
CA SER A 218 -0.94 -2.65 5.62
C SER A 218 0.19 -3.26 4.79
N ILE A 219 1.43 -3.03 5.22
CA ILE A 219 2.56 -3.82 4.73
C ILE A 219 2.39 -5.30 5.13
N GLN A 220 2.68 -6.20 4.19
CA GLN A 220 2.57 -7.65 4.40
C GLN A 220 3.81 -8.19 5.12
N ARG A 221 3.64 -9.31 5.84
CA ARG A 221 4.75 -10.03 6.51
C ARG A 221 5.50 -10.99 5.59
N GLU A 222 4.99 -11.18 4.38
CA GLU A 222 5.55 -12.05 3.34
C GLU A 222 5.96 -11.16 2.16
N ALA A 223 7.07 -11.50 1.50
CA ALA A 223 7.39 -10.87 0.21
C ALA A 223 6.39 -11.34 -0.86
N PHE A 224 6.11 -10.48 -1.84
CA PHE A 224 5.25 -10.85 -2.96
C PHE A 224 6.01 -11.75 -3.94
N ASN A 225 5.37 -12.76 -4.51
CA ASN A 225 5.88 -13.59 -5.61
C ASN A 225 4.71 -14.02 -6.51
N ALA A 226 5.00 -14.66 -7.65
CA ALA A 226 3.97 -15.13 -8.58
C ALA A 226 2.85 -15.96 -7.91
N ASP A 227 3.22 -16.83 -6.97
CA ASP A 227 2.30 -17.77 -6.32
C ASP A 227 1.40 -17.14 -5.25
N ASN A 228 1.86 -16.05 -4.61
CA ASN A 228 1.19 -15.49 -3.44
C ASN A 228 0.57 -14.10 -3.65
N VAL A 229 0.89 -13.42 -4.75
CA VAL A 229 0.54 -12.00 -4.94
C VAL A 229 -0.97 -11.78 -4.87
N ALA A 230 -1.77 -12.61 -5.54
CA ALA A 230 -3.23 -12.49 -5.52
C ALA A 230 -3.78 -12.64 -4.10
N ARG A 231 -3.37 -13.68 -3.38
CA ARG A 231 -3.77 -13.95 -1.99
C ARG A 231 -3.37 -12.83 -1.04
N LEU A 232 -2.15 -12.31 -1.16
CA LEU A 232 -1.66 -11.23 -0.31
C LEU A 232 -2.40 -9.91 -0.56
N LEU A 233 -2.73 -9.61 -1.82
CA LEU A 233 -3.56 -8.44 -2.17
C LEU A 233 -4.98 -8.59 -1.63
N ASP A 234 -5.61 -9.75 -1.75
CA ASP A 234 -6.92 -10.02 -1.18
C ASP A 234 -6.92 -9.88 0.35
N ARG A 235 -5.87 -10.38 1.02
CA ARG A 235 -5.68 -10.22 2.46
C ARG A 235 -5.56 -8.74 2.83
N GLY A 236 -4.74 -7.98 2.09
CA GLY A 236 -4.56 -6.54 2.29
C GLY A 236 -5.87 -5.76 2.08
N ALA A 237 -6.64 -6.12 1.06
CA ALA A 237 -7.94 -5.55 0.77
C ALA A 237 -8.93 -5.76 1.94
N ARG A 238 -9.06 -7.00 2.41
CA ARG A 238 -9.93 -7.35 3.55
C ARG A 238 -9.48 -6.67 4.83
N ASP A 239 -8.18 -6.63 5.12
CA ASP A 239 -7.66 -5.90 6.29
C ASP A 239 -8.02 -4.41 6.23
N PHE A 240 -7.78 -3.77 5.08
CA PHE A 240 -7.96 -2.33 4.95
C PHE A 240 -9.44 -1.94 4.96
N VAL A 241 -10.27 -2.55 4.10
CA VAL A 241 -11.69 -2.24 3.93
C VAL A 241 -12.46 -2.41 5.24
N ASN A 242 -12.16 -3.45 6.00
CA ASN A 242 -12.85 -3.73 7.26
C ASN A 242 -12.29 -2.96 8.46
N SER A 243 -11.23 -2.16 8.28
CA SER A 243 -10.66 -1.33 9.34
C SER A 243 -11.28 0.06 9.41
N LEU A 244 -11.16 0.72 10.57
CA LEU A 244 -11.52 2.14 10.71
C LEU A 244 -10.71 3.06 9.79
N ARG A 245 -9.59 2.58 9.25
CA ARG A 245 -8.72 3.34 8.34
C ARG A 245 -9.26 3.34 6.92
N GLY A 246 -10.01 2.29 6.55
CA GLY A 246 -10.60 2.12 5.23
C GLY A 246 -12.02 2.64 5.15
N THR A 247 -12.88 2.24 6.10
CA THR A 247 -14.31 2.59 6.09
C THR A 247 -14.85 2.92 7.48
N GLN A 248 -15.65 3.97 7.58
CA GLN A 248 -16.38 4.41 8.78
C GLN A 248 -17.79 4.86 8.39
N LYS A 249 -18.69 4.93 9.36
CA LYS A 249 -20.06 5.41 9.16
C LYS A 249 -20.30 6.63 10.02
N GLN A 250 -20.80 7.70 9.41
CA GLN A 250 -21.23 8.93 10.07
C GLN A 250 -22.66 9.26 9.63
N GLY A 251 -23.65 8.91 10.47
CA GLY A 251 -25.06 9.06 10.10
C GLY A 251 -25.43 8.18 8.90
N SER A 252 -25.91 8.80 7.81
CA SER A 252 -26.16 8.13 6.51
C SER A 252 -24.99 8.23 5.53
N THR A 253 -23.86 8.80 5.94
CA THR A 253 -22.65 8.93 5.10
C THR A 253 -21.68 7.78 5.39
N LEU A 254 -21.15 7.17 4.33
CA LEU A 254 -19.99 6.30 4.38
C LEU A 254 -18.73 7.15 4.27
N GLU A 255 -17.97 7.26 5.35
CA GLU A 255 -16.65 7.89 5.31
C GLU A 255 -15.60 6.85 4.89
N VAL A 256 -14.81 7.18 3.88
CA VAL A 256 -13.77 6.29 3.34
C VAL A 256 -12.41 6.96 3.34
N SER A 257 -11.35 6.15 3.27
CA SER A 257 -9.97 6.63 3.17
C SER A 257 -9.75 7.59 2.01
N GLU A 258 -8.95 8.63 2.22
CA GLU A 258 -8.47 9.50 1.13
C GLU A 258 -7.72 8.72 0.03
N LEU A 259 -7.16 7.55 0.34
CA LEU A 259 -6.57 6.66 -0.66
C LEU A 259 -7.52 6.41 -1.83
N PHE A 260 -8.82 6.20 -1.57
CA PHE A 260 -9.78 5.92 -2.62
C PHE A 260 -10.00 7.11 -3.54
N ARG A 261 -9.87 8.34 -3.02
CA ARG A 261 -9.87 9.56 -3.85
C ARG A 261 -8.65 9.59 -4.77
N ASP A 262 -7.48 9.26 -4.24
CA ASP A 262 -6.21 9.29 -4.98
C ASP A 262 -6.21 8.28 -6.15
N VAL A 263 -6.79 7.09 -5.95
CA VAL A 263 -6.81 6.03 -6.96
C VAL A 263 -8.06 6.04 -7.86
N ALA A 264 -9.08 6.86 -7.53
CA ALA A 264 -10.32 6.95 -8.30
C ALA A 264 -10.13 7.21 -9.81
N PRO A 265 -9.20 8.08 -10.25
CA PRO A 265 -8.97 8.31 -11.68
C PRO A 265 -8.56 7.06 -12.48
N TYR A 266 -8.05 6.02 -11.80
CA TYR A 266 -7.55 4.80 -12.43
C TYR A 266 -8.59 3.67 -12.40
N TYR A 267 -9.37 3.55 -11.31
CA TYR A 267 -10.20 2.37 -11.06
C TYR A 267 -11.69 2.65 -10.83
N PHE A 268 -12.07 3.89 -10.48
CA PHE A 268 -13.43 4.21 -10.05
C PHE A 268 -14.02 5.39 -10.84
N PRO A 269 -14.23 5.25 -12.17
CA PRO A 269 -14.78 6.30 -13.01
C PRO A 269 -16.16 6.79 -12.55
N ASN A 270 -17.03 5.89 -12.08
CA ASN A 270 -18.22 6.21 -11.32
C ASN A 270 -17.94 5.98 -9.83
N PHE A 271 -17.31 6.99 -9.21
CA PHE A 271 -16.73 6.87 -7.87
C PHE A 271 -17.65 6.20 -6.85
N GLU A 272 -18.92 6.61 -6.74
CA GLU A 272 -19.81 6.02 -5.72
C GLU A 272 -20.18 4.56 -6.02
N ALA A 273 -20.55 4.24 -7.26
CA ALA A 273 -21.02 2.90 -7.62
C ALA A 273 -19.85 1.90 -7.64
N ASP A 274 -18.75 2.26 -8.27
CA ASP A 274 -17.60 1.38 -8.48
C ASP A 274 -16.87 1.13 -7.16
N LEU A 275 -16.66 2.18 -6.35
CA LEU A 275 -16.05 2.01 -5.03
C LEU A 275 -16.95 1.16 -4.12
N ARG A 276 -18.27 1.36 -4.14
CA ARG A 276 -19.18 0.55 -3.31
C ARG A 276 -19.16 -0.92 -3.71
N ALA A 277 -19.11 -1.22 -5.01
CA ALA A 277 -18.94 -2.59 -5.50
C ALA A 277 -17.63 -3.21 -4.99
N HIS A 278 -16.52 -2.49 -5.15
CA HIS A 278 -15.20 -2.91 -4.66
C HIS A 278 -15.17 -3.14 -3.15
N LEU A 279 -15.69 -2.20 -2.36
CA LEU A 279 -15.77 -2.35 -0.89
C LEU A 279 -16.62 -3.56 -0.50
N THR A 280 -17.70 -3.85 -1.23
CA THR A 280 -18.62 -4.95 -0.93
C THR A 280 -17.97 -6.32 -1.12
N GLU A 281 -17.05 -6.46 -2.09
CA GLU A 281 -16.31 -7.70 -2.37
C GLU A 281 -15.41 -8.12 -1.18
N TYR A 282 -14.78 -7.14 -0.53
CA TYR A 282 -13.84 -7.38 0.57
C TYR A 282 -14.44 -7.16 1.97
N ALA A 283 -15.67 -6.64 2.05
CA ALA A 283 -16.35 -6.37 3.30
C ALA A 283 -16.72 -7.65 4.07
N ASP A 284 -16.51 -7.63 5.38
CA ASP A 284 -17.09 -8.55 6.33
C ASP A 284 -18.56 -8.18 6.63
N GLU A 285 -19.24 -9.00 7.44
CA GLU A 285 -20.66 -8.79 7.74
C GLU A 285 -20.94 -7.45 8.44
N GLU A 286 -20.04 -7.01 9.33
CA GLU A 286 -20.17 -5.72 10.01
C GLU A 286 -20.06 -4.56 9.00
N THR A 287 -19.05 -4.62 8.12
CA THR A 287 -18.79 -3.60 7.10
C THR A 287 -19.88 -3.59 6.02
N LYS A 288 -20.41 -4.75 5.61
CA LYS A 288 -21.57 -4.83 4.70
C LYS A 288 -22.81 -4.16 5.27
N ALA A 289 -23.05 -4.28 6.57
CA ALA A 289 -24.14 -3.58 7.24
C ALA A 289 -23.94 -2.05 7.21
N LEU A 290 -22.70 -1.57 7.35
CA LEU A 290 -22.38 -0.15 7.18
C LEU A 290 -22.64 0.33 5.75
N LEU A 291 -22.17 -0.43 4.75
CA LEU A 291 -22.40 -0.12 3.34
C LEU A 291 -23.90 -0.04 3.03
N THR A 292 -24.69 -1.01 3.47
CA THR A 292 -26.15 -1.03 3.24
C THR A 292 -26.87 0.13 3.93
N GLY A 293 -26.38 0.56 5.10
CA GLY A 293 -26.99 1.61 5.89
C GLY A 293 -26.48 3.03 5.60
N THR A 294 -25.84 3.26 4.45
CA THR A 294 -25.27 4.56 4.03
C THR A 294 -25.58 4.84 2.57
N ASP A 295 -25.92 6.09 2.27
CA ASP A 295 -26.44 6.49 0.95
C ASP A 295 -25.36 7.12 0.06
N ARG A 296 -24.45 7.90 0.66
CA ARG A 296 -23.40 8.65 -0.05
C ARG A 296 -22.01 8.34 0.50
N ILE A 297 -20.99 8.55 -0.33
CA ILE A 297 -19.58 8.36 0.05
C ILE A 297 -18.88 9.71 0.23
N GLU A 298 -18.17 9.88 1.34
CA GLU A 298 -17.28 11.02 1.59
C GLU A 298 -15.87 10.52 1.92
N THR A 299 -14.84 11.19 1.38
CA THR A 299 -13.44 10.79 1.53
C THR A 299 -12.77 11.58 2.66
N THR A 300 -13.16 11.32 3.92
CA THR A 300 -12.71 12.12 5.08
C THR A 300 -11.73 11.39 5.99
N VAL A 301 -11.55 10.07 5.81
CA VAL A 301 -10.69 9.28 6.69
C VAL A 301 -9.23 9.45 6.28
N SER A 302 -8.43 10.04 7.16
CA SER A 302 -6.99 10.25 6.96
C SER A 302 -6.21 10.02 8.25
N GLU A 303 -5.04 9.40 8.15
CA GLU A 303 -4.06 9.29 9.24
C GLU A 303 -2.65 9.23 8.65
N TYR A 304 -1.86 10.25 8.91
CA TYR A 304 -0.53 10.42 8.32
C TYR A 304 0.61 10.08 9.28
N ASP A 305 0.30 9.76 10.55
CA ASP A 305 1.31 9.27 11.48
C ASP A 305 1.96 7.98 10.93
N ILE A 306 3.27 7.88 11.10
CA ILE A 306 4.11 6.77 10.63
C ILE A 306 3.64 5.42 11.20
N ALA A 307 3.57 4.39 10.36
CA ALA A 307 3.29 3.01 10.73
C ALA A 307 4.53 2.31 11.32
N ASP A 308 5.08 2.88 12.39
CA ASP A 308 6.17 2.28 13.19
C ASP A 308 5.76 2.00 14.64
N LEU A 309 6.51 1.21 15.41
CA LEU A 309 6.16 0.93 16.81
C LEU A 309 6.37 2.11 17.80
N ALA A 310 7.40 2.91 17.58
CA ALA A 310 7.82 4.06 18.38
C ALA A 310 7.14 5.39 17.98
N GLY A 311 6.35 5.41 16.90
CA GLY A 311 5.57 6.58 16.48
C GLY A 311 6.40 7.79 16.05
N GLY A 312 7.53 7.52 15.40
CA GLY A 312 8.37 8.50 14.73
C GLY A 312 9.25 9.30 15.67
N VAL A 313 9.42 8.84 16.91
CA VAL A 313 10.10 9.58 17.96
C VAL A 313 11.10 8.67 18.70
N ARG A 314 12.30 9.20 18.96
CA ARG A 314 13.24 8.58 19.89
C ARG A 314 12.84 8.93 21.32
N GLU A 315 12.32 7.95 22.07
CA GLU A 315 12.07 8.10 23.50
C GLU A 315 13.41 8.11 24.26
N PRO A 316 13.71 9.18 25.02
CA PRO A 316 14.92 9.23 25.83
C PRO A 316 14.85 8.13 26.90
N THR A 317 15.71 7.13 26.79
CA THR A 317 15.76 6.05 27.77
C THR A 317 16.74 6.42 28.87
N TYR A 318 16.24 6.70 30.07
CA TYR A 318 17.07 7.16 31.20
C TYR A 318 17.68 6.05 32.07
N GLN A 319 17.73 4.78 31.60
CA GLN A 319 18.32 3.69 32.36
C GLN A 319 19.48 3.03 31.61
N ASN A 320 20.69 3.39 32.03
CA ASN A 320 21.93 2.71 31.67
C ASN A 320 22.03 1.42 32.51
N ILE A 321 21.93 0.25 31.88
CA ILE A 321 22.35 -1.01 32.51
C ILE A 321 23.77 -1.27 32.04
N GLN A 322 24.72 -1.32 32.97
CA GLN A 322 26.08 -1.78 32.67
C GLN A 322 26.06 -3.31 32.59
N SER A 323 26.50 -3.87 31.46
CA SER A 323 26.78 -5.31 31.39
C SER A 323 27.95 -5.64 32.31
N ALA A 324 27.96 -6.86 32.85
CA ALA A 324 29.04 -7.36 33.72
C ALA A 324 30.42 -7.31 33.03
N ASP A 325 30.45 -7.27 31.70
CA ASP A 325 31.67 -7.22 30.87
C ASP A 325 32.12 -5.77 30.54
N GLY A 326 31.52 -4.76 31.16
CA GLY A 326 31.86 -3.34 30.95
C GLY A 326 31.39 -2.76 29.61
N THR A 327 30.78 -3.57 28.74
CA THR A 327 30.13 -3.10 27.51
C THR A 327 28.79 -2.45 27.86
N GLN A 328 28.63 -1.15 27.56
CA GLN A 328 27.32 -0.52 27.60
C GLN A 328 26.50 -1.00 26.42
N VAL A 329 25.60 -1.96 26.65
CA VAL A 329 24.56 -2.33 25.69
C VAL A 329 23.22 -2.06 26.35
N SER A 330 22.69 -0.86 26.17
CA SER A 330 21.32 -0.54 26.60
C SER A 330 20.33 -1.01 25.53
N PHE A 331 20.01 -2.31 25.47
CA PHE A 331 18.83 -2.77 24.73
C PHE A 331 17.62 -2.66 25.64
N ARG A 332 16.87 -1.57 25.53
CA ARG A 332 15.59 -1.43 26.23
C ARG A 332 14.52 -0.94 25.28
N ILE A 333 13.43 -1.70 25.23
CA ILE A 333 12.20 -1.33 24.54
C ILE A 333 11.65 -0.04 25.19
N PRO A 334 11.39 1.04 24.42
CA PRO A 334 10.78 2.27 24.93
C PRO A 334 9.50 1.99 25.73
N GLN A 335 9.19 2.80 26.74
CA GLN A 335 7.98 2.59 27.55
C GLN A 335 6.71 2.75 26.71
N SER A 336 6.70 3.75 25.82
CA SER A 336 5.59 3.98 24.91
C SER A 336 5.35 2.81 23.96
N MET A 337 6.42 2.19 23.46
CA MET A 337 6.34 0.97 22.66
C MET A 337 5.83 -0.22 23.48
N THR A 338 6.32 -0.39 24.71
CA THR A 338 5.85 -1.45 25.61
C THR A 338 4.35 -1.34 25.86
N GLN A 339 3.85 -0.12 26.11
CA GLN A 339 2.42 0.14 26.28
C GLN A 339 1.62 -0.19 25.02
N LEU A 340 2.12 0.16 23.84
CA LEU A 340 1.46 -0.20 22.58
C LEU A 340 1.37 -1.72 22.39
N LEU A 341 2.46 -2.45 22.68
CA LEU A 341 2.48 -3.91 22.61
C LEU A 341 1.55 -4.56 23.63
N GLN A 342 1.42 -3.99 24.83
CA GLN A 342 0.45 -4.44 25.83
C GLN A 342 -1.00 -4.20 25.36
N GLN A 343 -1.32 -3.03 24.82
CA GLN A 343 -2.64 -2.74 24.26
C GLN A 343 -2.98 -3.69 23.10
N ARG A 344 -1.98 -4.00 22.26
CA ARG A 344 -2.11 -5.02 21.22
C ARG A 344 -2.44 -6.36 21.84
N GLU A 345 -1.73 -6.82 22.85
CA GLU A 345 -2.01 -8.11 23.52
C GLU A 345 -3.43 -8.15 24.10
N GLU A 346 -3.86 -7.09 24.80
CA GLU A 346 -5.23 -6.97 25.33
C GLU A 346 -6.30 -7.06 24.23
N LYS A 347 -6.03 -6.45 23.06
CA LYS A 347 -6.86 -6.56 21.86
C LYS A 347 -6.97 -8.02 21.40
N PHE A 348 -5.85 -8.73 21.28
CA PHE A 348 -5.84 -10.15 20.88
C PHE A 348 -6.60 -11.03 21.88
N GLN A 349 -6.42 -10.82 23.18
CA GLN A 349 -7.18 -11.54 24.21
C GLN A 349 -8.68 -11.28 24.12
N ARG A 350 -9.09 -10.06 23.76
CA ARG A 350 -10.50 -9.74 23.50
C ARG A 350 -11.05 -10.46 22.26
N ILE A 351 -10.31 -10.43 21.15
CA ILE A 351 -10.66 -11.16 19.91
C ILE A 351 -10.89 -12.65 20.22
N ILE A 352 -9.97 -13.27 20.98
CA ILE A 352 -10.07 -14.69 21.38
C ILE A 352 -11.31 -14.93 22.25
N ARG A 353 -11.57 -14.08 23.25
CA ARG A 353 -12.75 -14.21 24.14
C ARG A 353 -14.07 -14.05 23.41
N GLU A 354 -14.14 -13.16 22.42
CA GLU A 354 -15.33 -12.90 21.61
C GLU A 354 -15.54 -13.95 20.50
N GLY A 355 -14.60 -14.89 20.34
CA GLY A 355 -14.68 -15.91 19.29
C GLY A 355 -14.62 -15.31 17.89
N ARG A 356 -14.05 -14.09 17.73
CA ARG A 356 -13.78 -13.49 16.41
C ARG A 356 -12.62 -14.26 15.78
N THR A 357 -12.92 -15.42 15.20
CA THR A 357 -11.93 -16.25 14.53
C THR A 357 -11.40 -15.51 13.31
N GLY A 358 -10.07 -15.34 13.23
CA GLY A 358 -9.45 -14.82 12.01
C GLY A 358 -9.73 -15.72 10.81
N THR A 359 -9.74 -15.14 9.61
CA THR A 359 -9.88 -15.90 8.37
C THR A 359 -8.68 -16.84 8.20
N VAL A 360 -8.92 -18.15 8.26
CA VAL A 360 -7.92 -19.14 7.81
C VAL A 360 -7.94 -19.15 6.30
N THR A 361 -6.94 -18.54 5.67
CA THR A 361 -6.74 -18.67 4.23
C THR A 361 -5.95 -19.95 3.98
N PHE A 362 -6.57 -20.94 3.36
CA PHE A 362 -5.85 -22.10 2.86
C PHE A 362 -5.00 -21.65 1.67
N SER A 363 -3.70 -21.88 1.72
CA SER A 363 -2.87 -21.83 0.51
C SER A 363 -3.33 -22.99 -0.37
N ASN A 364 -3.93 -22.72 -1.52
CA ASN A 364 -4.13 -23.76 -2.51
C ASN A 364 -2.73 -24.26 -2.89
N ILE A 365 -2.47 -25.53 -2.62
CA ILE A 365 -1.31 -26.22 -3.17
C ILE A 365 -1.64 -26.41 -4.65
N SER A 366 -0.81 -25.91 -5.57
CA SER A 366 -0.99 -26.17 -7.00
C SER A 366 -1.05 -27.68 -7.22
N LEU A 367 -2.21 -28.20 -7.62
CA LEU A 367 -2.37 -29.62 -7.91
C LEU A 367 -1.87 -29.89 -9.34
N PRO A 368 -1.28 -31.07 -9.63
CA PRO A 368 -0.91 -31.41 -10.99
C PRO A 368 -2.12 -31.33 -11.94
N GLY A 369 -2.14 -30.32 -12.81
CA GLY A 369 -3.22 -30.07 -13.80
C GLY A 369 -4.14 -28.88 -13.53
N ASP A 370 -3.90 -28.05 -12.49
CA ASP A 370 -4.55 -26.72 -12.40
C ASP A 370 -4.04 -25.81 -13.54
N PRO A 371 -4.88 -24.93 -14.12
CA PRO A 371 -4.44 -23.96 -15.12
C PRO A 371 -3.48 -22.94 -14.50
N GLU A 372 -2.42 -22.57 -15.23
CA GLU A 372 -1.37 -21.62 -14.78
C GLU A 372 -1.96 -20.26 -14.33
N ASP A 373 -3.11 -19.84 -14.89
CA ASP A 373 -3.66 -18.48 -14.73
C ASP A 373 -4.84 -18.35 -13.74
N LYS A 374 -5.12 -19.36 -12.90
CA LYS A 374 -6.35 -19.39 -12.06
C LYS A 374 -6.48 -18.22 -11.07
N GLU A 375 -5.36 -17.61 -10.68
CA GLU A 375 -5.28 -16.50 -9.72
C GLU A 375 -4.53 -15.29 -10.33
N GLU A 376 -4.50 -15.18 -11.65
CA GLU A 376 -3.86 -14.05 -12.31
C GLU A 376 -4.54 -12.73 -11.93
N VAL A 377 -3.74 -11.77 -11.48
CA VAL A 377 -4.22 -10.42 -11.19
C VAL A 377 -4.15 -9.65 -12.51
N GLU A 378 -5.29 -9.54 -13.20
CA GLU A 378 -5.40 -8.75 -14.45
C GLU A 378 -5.62 -7.26 -14.21
#